data_AF-A0AAJ1VHB7-F1
#
_entry.id   AF-A0AAJ1VHB7-F1
#
_cell.length_a   1.000
_cell.length_b   1.000
_cell.length_c   1.000
_cell.angle_alpha   90.00
_cell.angle_beta   90.00
_cell.angle_gamma   90.00
#
_symmetry.space_group_name_H-M   'P 1'
#
loop_
_entity.id
_entity.type
_entity.pdbx_description
1 polymer ?
#
loop_
_entity_poly.entity_id
_entity_poly.type
_entity_poly.pdbx_seq_one_letter_code
_entity_poly.pdbx_strand_id
1 'polypeptide(L)'
;MNLFTFQYLLETNKKRLLTSLLFWCLCISITGFSQDVSDASEEGDLLENTIKQPAFTYPRFKAPVYNSGKESYSIKEVPSPRGTGIIGYVSDPNDLIEASSENQINRLLFELEQKSSVEVAVVVIPSIGKEIPKQFAVDLFELWGIGKADTDNGLLILTVMDQRRTEFEVGYGLEPILTDAVCYRIGVNEIVPNFKNGNYGKGLINSVVRVREFLDNPQVIQEVYGTSIVHQKDDSYQWYHYLLLVYIIICAFMLFWYEGVLYQTQISKDDFYDKYNRLDELKLGCLIFLLPFPLFFISKKVKKRLQKYRTAPRYSKVNGKLLTLKDEWRENKFLEAAQILEERLKSTRYDVWVTEDESDILILEYEGINSRKYSDCTKCGYKTYGKKSSKLLKSATYASAGERVDYYECKNCNYQDEKIVVLPKKVRQTSSSSGSSSSFSSSSSFGGGSSGGGGAGVSW
;
A
#
# COMPACT_ATOMS: atom_id res chain seq x y z
N MET A 1 34.95 48.86 -16.59
CA MET A 1 33.47 49.05 -16.55
C MET A 1 32.99 48.57 -15.20
N ASN A 2 32.32 49.46 -14.48
CA ASN A 2 32.35 49.61 -13.03
C ASN A 2 31.55 48.58 -12.21
N LEU A 3 32.01 48.41 -10.97
CA LEU A 3 31.36 47.83 -9.79
C LEU A 3 29.98 48.41 -9.41
N PHE A 4 29.31 49.14 -10.30
CA PHE A 4 28.05 49.85 -9.99
C PHE A 4 26.77 49.06 -10.35
N THR A 5 26.87 47.88 -10.97
CA THR A 5 25.70 47.08 -11.38
C THR A 5 25.35 45.93 -10.44
N PHE A 6 26.15 45.66 -9.40
CA PHE A 6 25.85 44.59 -8.42
C PHE A 6 25.18 45.09 -7.13
N GLN A 7 25.18 46.40 -6.89
CA GLN A 7 24.52 47.01 -5.73
C GLN A 7 22.99 47.10 -5.88
N TYR A 8 22.46 47.14 -7.12
CA TYR A 8 21.04 47.42 -7.38
C TYR A 8 20.13 46.17 -7.39
N LEU A 9 20.69 44.96 -7.49
CA LEU A 9 19.92 43.71 -7.53
C LEU A 9 19.75 43.02 -6.16
N LEU A 10 20.42 43.53 -5.12
CA LEU A 10 20.29 43.04 -3.74
C LEU A 10 19.29 43.84 -2.88
N GLU A 11 18.76 44.95 -3.40
CA GLU A 11 17.91 45.87 -2.61
C GLU A 11 16.39 45.70 -2.86
N THR A 12 15.99 44.96 -3.89
CA THR A 12 14.56 44.75 -4.24
C THR A 12 13.93 43.50 -3.62
N ASN A 13 14.71 42.54 -3.10
CA ASN A 13 14.17 41.30 -2.51
C ASN A 13 14.09 41.26 -0.98
N LYS A 14 14.63 42.26 -0.26
CA LYS A 14 14.46 42.37 1.20
C LYS A 14 13.14 43.01 1.64
N LYS A 15 12.43 43.71 0.75
CA LYS A 15 11.18 44.44 1.08
C LYS A 15 9.89 43.62 0.93
N ARG A 16 9.94 42.41 0.36
CA ARG A 16 8.75 41.51 0.26
C ARG A 16 8.66 40.44 1.34
N LEU A 17 9.71 40.24 2.14
CA LEU A 17 9.76 39.22 3.20
C LEU A 17 9.54 39.77 4.61
N LEU A 18 9.57 41.09 4.80
CA LEU A 18 9.35 41.74 6.12
C LEU A 18 7.93 42.26 6.34
N THR A 19 7.08 42.34 5.31
CA THR A 19 5.68 42.78 5.43
C THR A 19 4.70 41.63 5.66
N SER A 20 5.10 40.37 5.50
CA SER A 20 4.24 39.20 5.76
C SER A 20 4.35 38.65 7.18
N LEU A 21 5.34 39.08 7.97
CA LEU A 21 5.55 38.63 9.36
C LEU A 21 5.10 39.66 10.41
N LEU A 22 4.68 40.86 9.98
CA LEU A 22 4.17 41.92 10.86
C LEU A 22 2.63 42.02 10.91
N PHE A 23 1.91 41.17 10.18
CA PHE A 23 0.44 41.11 10.20
C PHE A 23 -0.13 39.97 11.07
N TRP A 24 0.72 39.18 11.72
CA TRP A 24 0.32 38.02 12.52
C TRP A 24 0.75 38.09 14.00
N CYS A 25 1.04 39.29 14.50
CA CYS A 25 1.50 39.48 15.88
C CYS A 25 0.85 40.68 16.61
N LEU A 26 -0.29 41.19 16.14
CA LEU A 26 -0.94 42.40 16.69
C LEU A 26 -2.44 42.24 17.00
N CYS A 27 -2.89 41.04 17.38
CA CYS A 27 -4.26 40.81 17.89
C CYS A 27 -4.33 40.02 19.20
N ILE A 28 -3.27 40.04 20.02
CA ILE A 28 -3.34 39.53 21.40
C ILE A 28 -2.89 40.63 22.36
N SER A 29 -3.87 41.07 23.17
CA SER A 29 -3.79 41.80 24.43
C SER A 29 -4.02 43.32 24.41
N ILE A 30 -4.82 43.75 25.40
CA ILE A 30 -5.18 45.11 25.86
C ILE A 30 -6.42 45.64 25.11
N THR A 31 -7.64 45.78 25.64
CA THR A 31 -8.24 46.02 26.98
C THR A 31 -9.75 45.69 26.82
N GLY A 32 -10.50 45.09 27.75
CA GLY A 32 -10.71 45.53 29.13
C GLY A 32 -11.66 46.73 29.21
N PHE A 33 -12.99 46.52 29.13
CA PHE A 33 -13.96 47.40 29.81
C PHE A 33 -15.32 46.73 29.98
N SER A 34 -15.75 46.63 31.24
CA SER A 34 -17.04 46.17 31.73
C SER A 34 -18.16 47.17 31.42
N GLN A 35 -19.38 46.67 31.25
CA GLN A 35 -20.54 47.14 32.01
C GLN A 35 -21.71 46.16 31.87
N ASP A 36 -22.18 45.71 33.03
CA ASP A 36 -23.46 45.05 33.23
C ASP A 36 -24.62 45.91 32.69
N VAL A 37 -25.78 45.29 32.42
CA VAL A 37 -27.09 45.70 32.97
C VAL A 37 -28.24 44.87 32.37
N SER A 38 -28.91 44.15 33.29
CA SER A 38 -30.33 43.78 33.41
C SER A 38 -31.08 42.95 32.35
N ASP A 39 -31.61 41.84 32.86
CA ASP A 39 -32.94 41.27 32.65
C ASP A 39 -33.98 42.14 31.92
N ALA A 40 -34.68 41.54 30.96
CA ALA A 40 -36.10 41.75 30.72
C ALA A 40 -36.71 40.60 29.90
N SER A 41 -37.58 39.85 30.55
CA SER A 41 -38.65 39.06 29.96
C SER A 41 -39.69 39.97 29.29
N GLU A 42 -40.16 39.61 28.09
CA GLU A 42 -41.59 39.45 27.72
C GLU A 42 -41.77 39.42 26.18
N GLU A 43 -42.57 38.44 25.74
CA GLU A 43 -43.61 38.46 24.71
C GLU A 43 -43.47 39.39 23.49
N GLY A 44 -43.72 38.99 22.25
CA GLY A 44 -44.43 37.84 21.72
C GLY A 44 -44.56 37.99 20.20
N ASP A 45 -45.23 37.01 19.59
CA ASP A 45 -45.77 37.01 18.24
C ASP A 45 -44.79 37.33 17.09
N LEU A 46 -44.49 36.31 16.30
CA LEU A 46 -44.98 36.20 14.92
C LEU A 46 -44.39 34.95 14.25
N LEU A 47 -45.29 34.16 13.62
CA LEU A 47 -45.06 33.08 12.66
C LEU A 47 -45.00 31.64 13.20
N GLU A 48 -46.03 31.25 13.94
CA GLU A 48 -46.53 29.88 13.93
C GLU A 48 -47.30 29.64 12.61
N ASN A 49 -46.59 29.27 11.54
CA ASN A 49 -47.20 28.71 10.33
C ASN A 49 -47.01 27.18 10.34
N THR A 50 -47.76 26.53 11.22
CA THR A 50 -47.94 25.09 11.23
C THR A 50 -48.75 24.70 9.98
N ILE A 51 -48.05 24.41 8.89
CA ILE A 51 -48.64 23.69 7.75
C ILE A 51 -49.03 22.31 8.28
N LYS A 52 -50.32 22.15 8.62
CA LYS A 52 -50.91 20.84 8.95
C LYS A 52 -50.75 19.96 7.71
N GLN A 53 -49.78 19.03 7.75
CA GLN A 53 -49.70 17.92 6.81
C GLN A 53 -51.07 17.20 6.81
N PRO A 54 -51.61 16.78 5.65
CA PRO A 54 -52.87 16.06 5.62
C PRO A 54 -52.75 14.82 6.50
N ALA A 55 -53.72 14.60 7.40
CA ALA A 55 -53.73 13.44 8.28
C ALA A 55 -53.86 12.17 7.43
N PHE A 56 -52.75 11.45 7.23
CA PHE A 56 -52.75 10.15 6.56
C PHE A 56 -53.65 9.18 7.34
N THR A 57 -54.61 8.57 6.64
CA THR A 57 -55.38 7.46 7.20
C THR A 57 -54.59 6.18 6.97
N TYR A 58 -54.06 5.58 8.03
CA TYR A 58 -53.23 4.39 7.93
C TYR A 58 -54.09 3.11 7.89
N PRO A 59 -53.76 2.13 7.03
CA PRO A 59 -54.37 0.82 7.11
C PRO A 59 -53.96 0.13 8.41
N ARG A 60 -54.76 -0.86 8.85
CA ARG A 60 -54.32 -1.76 9.91
C ARG A 60 -53.26 -2.68 9.35
N PHE A 61 -51.99 -2.35 9.59
CA PHE A 61 -50.87 -3.20 9.18
C PHE A 61 -51.02 -4.60 9.78
N LYS A 62 -50.82 -5.61 8.93
CA LYS A 62 -50.83 -7.03 9.33
C LYS A 62 -49.50 -7.61 8.90
N ALA A 63 -48.67 -7.94 9.87
CA ALA A 63 -47.43 -8.67 9.64
C ALA A 63 -47.75 -10.09 9.10
N PRO A 64 -46.83 -10.68 8.32
CA PRO A 64 -46.97 -12.08 7.92
C PRO A 64 -46.94 -13.00 9.15
N VAL A 65 -47.54 -14.19 9.02
CA VAL A 65 -47.51 -15.18 10.11
C VAL A 65 -46.09 -15.73 10.22
N TYR A 66 -45.44 -15.45 11.34
CA TYR A 66 -44.11 -15.94 11.63
C TYR A 66 -44.15 -17.32 12.29
N ASN A 67 -43.35 -18.27 11.79
CA ASN A 67 -43.02 -19.47 12.53
C ASN A 67 -41.94 -19.07 13.55
N SER A 68 -42.33 -18.74 14.77
CA SER A 68 -41.41 -18.19 15.77
C SER A 68 -40.25 -19.15 16.08
N GLY A 69 -39.03 -18.58 16.21
CA GLY A 69 -37.88 -19.25 16.82
C GLY A 69 -36.91 -19.98 15.88
N LYS A 70 -36.90 -19.69 14.57
CA LYS A 70 -35.87 -20.24 13.68
C LYS A 70 -34.54 -19.48 13.84
N GLU A 71 -33.43 -20.21 13.93
CA GLU A 71 -32.09 -19.62 14.09
C GLU A 71 -31.47 -19.15 12.76
N SER A 72 -31.89 -19.72 11.62
CA SER A 72 -31.35 -19.39 10.29
C SER A 72 -32.40 -19.53 9.19
N TYR A 73 -32.39 -18.62 8.21
CA TYR A 73 -33.36 -18.55 7.12
C TYR A 73 -32.71 -18.77 5.76
N SER A 74 -33.37 -19.54 4.90
CA SER A 74 -33.11 -19.53 3.46
C SER A 74 -34.03 -18.54 2.74
N ILE A 75 -33.68 -18.14 1.52
CA ILE A 75 -34.36 -17.09 0.74
C ILE A 75 -35.89 -17.31 0.65
N LYS A 76 -36.35 -18.55 0.43
CA LYS A 76 -37.78 -18.89 0.30
C LYS A 76 -38.55 -18.90 1.62
N GLU A 77 -37.85 -18.92 2.74
CA GLU A 77 -38.44 -19.01 4.08
C GLU A 77 -38.60 -17.65 4.74
N VAL A 78 -37.92 -16.62 4.22
CA VAL A 78 -38.12 -15.26 4.70
C VAL A 78 -39.55 -14.84 4.33
N PRO A 79 -40.40 -14.52 5.31
CA PRO A 79 -41.78 -14.18 5.05
C PRO A 79 -41.88 -12.78 4.45
N SER A 80 -42.50 -12.66 3.27
CA SER A 80 -42.69 -11.36 2.61
C SER A 80 -43.68 -10.48 3.41
N PRO A 81 -43.36 -9.19 3.60
CA PRO A 81 -44.27 -8.24 4.25
C PRO A 81 -45.43 -7.80 3.33
N ARG A 82 -45.49 -8.31 2.08
CA ARG A 82 -46.55 -8.02 1.10
C ARG A 82 -47.17 -9.30 0.53
N GLY A 83 -48.48 -9.25 0.26
CA GLY A 83 -49.20 -10.34 -0.39
C GLY A 83 -50.71 -10.28 -0.17
N THR A 84 -51.42 -11.30 -0.62
CA THR A 84 -52.88 -11.37 -0.48
C THR A 84 -53.29 -11.40 1.00
N GLY A 85 -53.88 -10.31 1.48
CA GLY A 85 -54.35 -10.17 2.87
C GLY A 85 -53.29 -9.69 3.88
N ILE A 86 -52.07 -9.42 3.42
CA ILE A 86 -50.93 -8.91 4.22
C ILE A 86 -50.61 -7.50 3.72
N ILE A 87 -50.56 -6.55 4.65
CA ILE A 87 -50.28 -5.14 4.36
C ILE A 87 -49.22 -4.69 5.36
N GLY A 88 -47.96 -4.64 4.90
CA GLY A 88 -46.80 -4.25 5.69
C GLY A 88 -45.58 -3.98 4.80
N TYR A 89 -44.51 -3.56 5.45
CA TYR A 89 -43.21 -3.22 4.84
C TYR A 89 -42.04 -3.83 5.61
N VAL A 90 -42.28 -4.35 6.82
CA VAL A 90 -41.27 -4.94 7.71
C VAL A 90 -41.49 -6.44 7.84
N SER A 91 -40.41 -7.20 7.67
CA SER A 91 -40.33 -8.63 7.97
C SER A 91 -39.31 -8.85 9.10
N ASP A 92 -39.82 -9.18 10.28
CA ASP A 92 -39.04 -9.49 11.48
C ASP A 92 -39.61 -10.76 12.15
N PRO A 93 -39.25 -11.95 11.64
CA PRO A 93 -39.84 -13.19 12.12
C PRO A 93 -39.38 -13.62 13.52
N ASN A 94 -38.43 -12.92 14.12
CA ASN A 94 -37.85 -13.24 15.42
C ASN A 94 -38.06 -12.13 16.46
N ASP A 95 -38.90 -11.12 16.17
CA ASP A 95 -39.17 -9.97 17.03
C ASP A 95 -37.85 -9.31 17.53
N LEU A 96 -36.88 -9.14 16.61
CA LEU A 96 -35.56 -8.56 16.87
C LEU A 96 -35.61 -7.04 17.07
N ILE A 97 -36.67 -6.38 16.61
CA ILE A 97 -36.96 -4.97 16.87
C ILE A 97 -38.28 -4.78 17.61
N GLU A 98 -38.40 -3.68 18.34
CA GLU A 98 -39.62 -3.39 19.10
C GLU A 98 -40.83 -3.17 18.17
N ALA A 99 -42.00 -3.69 18.55
CA ALA A 99 -43.25 -3.50 17.80
C ALA A 99 -43.62 -2.02 17.59
N SER A 100 -43.20 -1.12 18.49
CA SER A 100 -43.33 0.33 18.33
C SER A 100 -42.56 0.83 17.10
N SER A 101 -41.34 0.33 16.92
CA SER A 101 -40.44 0.68 15.81
C SER A 101 -40.94 0.11 14.50
N GLU A 102 -41.39 -1.15 14.49
CA GLU A 102 -42.01 -1.76 13.30
C GLU A 102 -43.21 -0.95 12.81
N ASN A 103 -44.12 -0.56 13.72
CA ASN A 103 -45.28 0.24 13.38
C ASN A 103 -44.88 1.61 12.83
N GLN A 104 -43.84 2.23 13.38
CA GLN A 104 -43.32 3.50 12.88
C GLN A 104 -42.72 3.35 11.46
N ILE A 105 -41.92 2.30 11.22
CA ILE A 105 -41.35 2.01 9.89
C ILE A 105 -42.47 1.77 8.88
N ASN A 106 -43.47 0.94 9.22
CA ASN A 106 -44.62 0.68 8.35
C ASN A 106 -45.38 1.96 7.98
N ARG A 107 -45.57 2.88 8.93
CA ARG A 107 -46.21 4.18 8.65
C ARG A 107 -45.37 5.04 7.71
N LEU A 108 -44.07 5.17 7.97
CA LEU A 108 -43.16 5.97 7.14
C LEU A 108 -43.10 5.46 5.70
N LEU A 109 -43.01 4.13 5.53
CA LEU A 109 -42.94 3.51 4.22
C LEU A 109 -44.27 3.53 3.48
N PHE A 110 -45.40 3.43 4.20
CA PHE A 110 -46.72 3.67 3.62
C PHE A 110 -46.87 5.10 3.08
N GLU A 111 -46.48 6.11 3.86
CA GLU A 111 -46.50 7.49 3.38
C GLU A 111 -45.60 7.71 2.16
N LEU A 112 -44.41 7.10 2.17
CA LEU A 112 -43.47 7.20 1.06
C LEU A 112 -44.07 6.61 -0.22
N GLU A 113 -44.59 5.39 -0.16
CA GLU A 113 -45.20 4.75 -1.32
C GLU A 113 -46.39 5.55 -1.85
N GLN A 114 -47.25 6.09 -0.97
CA GLN A 114 -48.40 6.90 -1.37
C GLN A 114 -47.99 8.21 -2.07
N LYS A 115 -46.81 8.76 -1.75
CA LYS A 115 -46.31 10.02 -2.32
C LYS A 115 -45.50 9.81 -3.61
N SER A 116 -44.64 8.79 -3.64
CA SER A 116 -43.62 8.63 -4.69
C SER A 116 -43.72 7.32 -5.48
N SER A 117 -44.68 6.45 -5.17
CA SER A 117 -44.84 5.08 -5.71
C SER A 117 -43.70 4.10 -5.42
N VAL A 118 -42.67 4.55 -4.70
CA VAL A 118 -41.48 3.76 -4.33
C VAL A 118 -41.85 2.66 -3.36
N GLU A 119 -41.37 1.44 -3.64
CA GLU A 119 -41.60 0.30 -2.76
C GLU A 119 -40.34 -0.01 -1.95
N VAL A 120 -40.46 0.00 -0.62
CA VAL A 120 -39.35 -0.33 0.27
C VAL A 120 -39.73 -1.50 1.17
N ALA A 121 -38.84 -2.48 1.29
CA ALA A 121 -38.96 -3.56 2.25
C ALA A 121 -37.81 -3.53 3.26
N VAL A 122 -38.11 -3.74 4.53
CA VAL A 122 -37.13 -3.86 5.61
C VAL A 122 -37.19 -5.27 6.18
N VAL A 123 -36.05 -5.95 6.21
CA VAL A 123 -35.93 -7.34 6.65
C VAL A 123 -34.90 -7.41 7.77
N VAL A 124 -35.27 -8.02 8.90
CA VAL A 124 -34.38 -8.23 10.04
C VAL A 124 -34.43 -9.71 10.41
N ILE A 125 -33.31 -10.42 10.28
CA ILE A 125 -33.24 -11.87 10.51
C ILE A 125 -32.02 -12.25 11.33
N PRO A 126 -32.09 -13.33 12.14
CA PRO A 126 -31.00 -13.73 13.02
C PRO A 126 -29.76 -14.21 12.24
N SER A 127 -29.94 -15.06 11.23
CA SER A 127 -28.85 -15.63 10.43
C SER A 127 -29.32 -16.10 9.05
N ILE A 128 -28.41 -16.10 8.09
CA ILE A 128 -28.53 -16.76 6.77
C ILE A 128 -27.54 -17.94 6.62
N GLY A 129 -26.97 -18.41 7.74
CA GLY A 129 -25.95 -19.44 7.74
C GLY A 129 -24.65 -18.95 7.12
N LYS A 130 -24.14 -19.69 6.12
CA LYS A 130 -22.85 -19.41 5.45
C LYS A 130 -23.00 -18.60 4.15
N GLU A 131 -24.21 -18.12 3.87
CA GLU A 131 -24.48 -17.35 2.66
C GLU A 131 -23.91 -15.93 2.77
N ILE A 132 -23.64 -15.31 1.62
CA ILE A 132 -23.11 -13.96 1.52
C ILE A 132 -24.29 -12.98 1.58
N PRO A 133 -24.34 -12.03 2.54
CA PRO A 133 -25.49 -11.14 2.72
C PRO A 133 -25.87 -10.36 1.47
N LYS A 134 -24.89 -9.91 0.68
CA LYS A 134 -25.16 -9.19 -0.57
C LYS A 134 -25.86 -10.08 -1.61
N GLN A 135 -25.40 -11.32 -1.80
CA GLN A 135 -26.06 -12.24 -2.72
C GLN A 135 -27.47 -12.60 -2.22
N PHE A 136 -27.61 -12.82 -0.91
CA PHE A 136 -28.91 -13.08 -0.30
C PHE A 136 -29.89 -11.91 -0.50
N ALA A 137 -29.41 -10.66 -0.36
CA ALA A 137 -30.22 -9.47 -0.60
C ALA A 137 -30.70 -9.38 -2.05
N VAL A 138 -29.82 -9.62 -3.02
CA VAL A 138 -30.17 -9.67 -4.45
C VAL A 138 -31.23 -10.74 -4.72
N ASP A 139 -30.97 -11.98 -4.29
CA ASP A 139 -31.88 -13.10 -4.54
C ASP A 139 -33.25 -12.90 -3.87
N LEU A 140 -33.27 -12.29 -2.68
CA LEU A 140 -34.51 -11.94 -1.97
C LEU A 140 -35.27 -10.80 -2.66
N PHE A 141 -34.57 -9.77 -3.12
CA PHE A 141 -35.13 -8.65 -3.86
C PHE A 141 -35.81 -9.13 -5.15
N GLU A 142 -35.13 -9.99 -5.91
CA GLU A 142 -35.66 -10.61 -7.12
C GLU A 142 -36.84 -11.54 -6.83
N LEU A 143 -36.74 -12.39 -5.79
CA LEU A 143 -37.82 -13.32 -5.42
C LEU A 143 -39.11 -12.58 -5.06
N TRP A 144 -39.00 -11.48 -4.33
CA TRP A 144 -40.17 -10.70 -3.91
C TRP A 144 -40.66 -9.72 -4.99
N GLY A 145 -39.87 -9.49 -6.04
CA GLY A 145 -40.19 -8.53 -7.08
C GLY A 145 -40.44 -7.14 -6.51
N ILE A 146 -39.51 -6.65 -5.68
CA ILE A 146 -39.66 -5.37 -4.98
C ILE A 146 -39.54 -4.23 -5.99
N GLY A 147 -40.56 -3.38 -6.06
CA GLY A 147 -40.66 -2.29 -7.05
C GLY A 147 -41.77 -2.56 -8.06
N LYS A 148 -42.25 -1.48 -8.70
CA LYS A 148 -43.25 -1.63 -9.78
C LYS A 148 -42.57 -2.13 -11.05
N ALA A 149 -43.22 -3.06 -11.75
CA ALA A 149 -42.70 -3.72 -12.95
C ALA A 149 -42.36 -2.78 -14.13
N ASP A 150 -42.85 -1.55 -14.10
CA ASP A 150 -42.63 -0.53 -15.13
C ASP A 150 -41.55 0.50 -14.78
N THR A 151 -41.22 0.65 -13.50
CA THR A 151 -40.33 1.71 -13.01
C THR A 151 -39.15 1.21 -12.17
N ASP A 152 -39.12 -0.08 -11.80
CA ASP A 152 -38.05 -0.70 -11.01
C ASP A 152 -37.64 0.12 -9.78
N ASN A 153 -38.64 0.72 -9.14
CA ASN A 153 -38.47 1.72 -8.08
C ASN A 153 -38.45 1.09 -6.67
N GLY A 154 -37.80 -0.07 -6.55
CA GLY A 154 -37.72 -0.87 -5.33
C GLY A 154 -36.48 -0.59 -4.47
N LEU A 155 -36.59 -0.78 -3.16
CA LEU A 155 -35.46 -0.78 -2.21
C LEU A 155 -35.64 -1.89 -1.17
N LEU A 156 -34.61 -2.70 -0.94
CA LEU A 156 -34.54 -3.65 0.17
C LEU A 156 -33.47 -3.21 1.15
N ILE A 157 -33.80 -3.22 2.45
CA ILE A 157 -32.86 -3.06 3.56
C ILE A 157 -32.84 -4.38 4.32
N LEU A 158 -31.80 -5.19 4.10
CA LEU A 158 -31.63 -6.50 4.75
C LEU A 158 -30.63 -6.41 5.88
N THR A 159 -31.04 -6.76 7.10
CA THR A 159 -30.17 -6.84 8.28
C THR A 159 -30.02 -8.29 8.73
N VAL A 160 -28.77 -8.75 8.78
CA VAL A 160 -28.37 -10.09 9.22
C VAL A 160 -27.60 -9.97 10.54
N MET A 161 -28.20 -10.43 11.64
CA MET A 161 -27.73 -10.13 13.00
C MET A 161 -26.43 -10.85 13.37
N ASP A 162 -26.30 -12.14 13.06
CA ASP A 162 -25.12 -12.94 13.39
C ASP A 162 -23.86 -12.48 12.64
N GLN A 163 -24.02 -12.09 11.37
CA GLN A 163 -22.96 -11.54 10.53
C GLN A 163 -22.72 -10.04 10.76
N ARG A 164 -23.56 -9.39 11.58
CA ARG A 164 -23.55 -7.95 11.86
C ARG A 164 -23.43 -7.11 10.60
N ARG A 165 -24.27 -7.41 9.61
CA ARG A 165 -24.23 -6.83 8.27
C ARG A 165 -25.62 -6.35 7.85
N THR A 166 -25.69 -5.11 7.35
CA THR A 166 -26.88 -4.59 6.68
C THR A 166 -26.54 -4.29 5.22
N GLU A 167 -27.35 -4.80 4.30
CA GLU A 167 -27.23 -4.60 2.85
C GLU A 167 -28.41 -3.81 2.32
N PHE A 168 -28.12 -2.88 1.41
CA PHE A 168 -29.12 -2.16 0.63
C PHE A 168 -29.13 -2.70 -0.80
N GLU A 169 -30.28 -3.17 -1.26
CA GLU A 169 -30.50 -3.53 -2.68
C GLU A 169 -31.42 -2.49 -3.31
N VAL A 170 -30.93 -1.82 -4.33
CA VAL A 170 -31.62 -0.69 -4.98
C VAL A 170 -32.02 -1.11 -6.37
N GLY A 171 -33.31 -0.95 -6.71
CA GLY A 171 -33.80 -1.15 -8.07
C GLY A 171 -33.33 -0.05 -9.01
N TYR A 172 -33.22 -0.38 -10.30
CA TYR A 172 -32.65 0.49 -11.34
C TYR A 172 -33.31 1.89 -11.38
N GLY A 173 -34.62 1.98 -11.12
CA GLY A 173 -35.34 3.25 -11.12
C GLY A 173 -34.95 4.22 -10.01
N LEU A 174 -34.34 3.72 -8.91
CA LEU A 174 -33.89 4.54 -7.80
C LEU A 174 -32.40 4.85 -7.83
N GLU A 175 -31.59 4.15 -8.64
CA GLU A 175 -30.13 4.37 -8.73
C GLU A 175 -29.71 5.83 -8.94
N PRO A 176 -30.42 6.66 -9.75
CA PRO A 176 -30.04 8.06 -9.92
C PRO A 176 -30.11 8.90 -8.64
N ILE A 177 -30.90 8.47 -7.65
CA ILE A 177 -31.14 9.16 -6.38
C ILE A 177 -30.42 8.44 -5.23
N LEU A 178 -30.62 7.12 -5.13
CA LEU A 178 -30.06 6.24 -4.12
C LEU A 178 -28.91 5.42 -4.71
N THR A 179 -27.78 6.07 -4.98
CA THR A 179 -26.57 5.36 -5.43
C THR A 179 -25.98 4.51 -4.30
N ASP A 180 -25.10 3.58 -4.65
CA ASP A 180 -24.36 2.79 -3.65
C ASP A 180 -23.66 3.67 -2.60
N ALA A 181 -23.11 4.80 -3.02
CA ALA A 181 -22.46 5.75 -2.11
C ALA A 181 -23.44 6.42 -1.14
N VAL A 182 -24.66 6.72 -1.59
CA VAL A 182 -25.73 7.28 -0.74
C VAL A 182 -26.16 6.24 0.29
N CYS A 183 -26.50 5.03 -0.16
CA CYS A 183 -26.93 3.93 0.70
C CYS A 183 -25.85 3.53 1.72
N TYR A 184 -24.58 3.46 1.31
CA TYR A 184 -23.47 3.21 2.23
C TYR A 184 -23.37 4.29 3.31
N ARG A 185 -23.53 5.57 2.96
CA ARG A 185 -23.51 6.67 3.95
C ARG A 185 -24.69 6.62 4.91
N ILE A 186 -25.89 6.28 4.44
CA ILE A 186 -27.05 6.04 5.33
C ILE A 186 -26.71 4.94 6.33
N GLY A 187 -26.16 3.82 5.86
CA GLY A 187 -25.73 2.74 6.72
C GLY A 187 -24.70 3.17 7.77
N VAL A 188 -23.65 3.88 7.37
CA VAL A 188 -22.58 4.32 8.31
C VAL A 188 -23.09 5.32 9.33
N ASN A 189 -23.96 6.26 8.94
CA ASN A 189 -24.40 7.35 9.81
C ASN A 189 -25.59 6.96 10.69
N GLU A 190 -26.52 6.15 10.18
CA GLU A 190 -27.77 5.84 10.88
C GLU A 190 -27.79 4.42 11.46
N ILE A 191 -27.27 3.42 10.75
CA ILE A 191 -27.31 2.03 11.20
C ILE A 191 -26.21 1.77 12.22
N VAL A 192 -24.94 1.92 11.82
CA VAL A 192 -23.77 1.51 12.62
C VAL A 192 -23.77 2.09 14.04
N PRO A 193 -23.94 3.40 14.29
CA PRO A 193 -23.89 3.93 15.65
C PRO A 193 -25.07 3.49 16.51
N ASN A 194 -26.27 3.33 15.94
CA ASN A 194 -27.43 2.85 16.70
C ASN A 194 -27.31 1.36 17.03
N PHE A 195 -26.84 0.54 16.08
CA PHE A 195 -26.71 -0.90 16.23
C PHE A 195 -25.59 -1.29 17.20
N LYS A 196 -24.49 -0.51 17.26
CA LYS A 196 -23.46 -0.66 18.30
C LYS A 196 -24.00 -0.48 19.73
N ASN A 197 -25.06 0.31 19.88
CA ASN A 197 -25.74 0.56 21.15
C ASN A 197 -26.93 -0.39 21.38
N GLY A 198 -27.15 -1.39 20.52
CA GLY A 198 -28.30 -2.30 20.58
C GLY A 198 -29.63 -1.68 20.17
N ASN A 199 -29.63 -0.45 19.65
CA ASN A 199 -30.84 0.28 19.27
C ASN A 199 -31.25 -0.01 17.81
N TYR A 200 -31.55 -1.27 17.49
CA TYR A 200 -31.80 -1.73 16.11
C TYR A 200 -33.00 -1.03 15.45
N GLY A 201 -34.14 -0.96 16.14
CA GLY A 201 -35.34 -0.27 15.63
C GLY A 201 -35.07 1.19 15.27
N LYS A 202 -34.34 1.91 16.14
CA LYS A 202 -33.97 3.31 15.92
C LYS A 202 -33.06 3.50 14.70
N GLY A 203 -32.06 2.63 14.52
CA GLY A 203 -31.17 2.70 13.36
C GLY A 203 -31.92 2.48 12.03
N LEU A 204 -32.89 1.56 12.01
CA LEU A 204 -33.73 1.31 10.83
C LEU A 204 -34.70 2.48 10.56
N ILE A 205 -35.36 3.01 11.60
CA ILE A 205 -36.23 4.19 11.47
C ILE A 205 -35.46 5.36 10.86
N ASN A 206 -34.29 5.68 11.43
CA ASN A 206 -33.47 6.78 10.95
C ASN A 206 -33.03 6.57 9.49
N SER A 207 -32.67 5.33 9.13
CA SER A 207 -32.31 4.98 7.75
C SER A 207 -33.46 5.22 6.78
N VAL A 208 -34.67 4.80 7.16
CA VAL A 208 -35.89 5.02 6.36
C VAL A 208 -36.23 6.51 6.24
N VAL A 209 -36.10 7.27 7.33
CA VAL A 209 -36.29 8.73 7.31
C VAL A 209 -35.33 9.39 6.32
N ARG A 210 -34.06 8.96 6.32
CA ARG A 210 -33.04 9.50 5.42
C ARG A 210 -33.29 9.13 3.96
N VAL A 211 -33.70 7.88 3.69
CA VAL A 211 -34.14 7.45 2.34
C VAL A 211 -35.29 8.34 1.85
N ARG A 212 -36.32 8.56 2.67
CA ARG A 212 -37.46 9.43 2.33
C ARG A 212 -36.99 10.85 2.00
N GLU A 213 -36.09 11.40 2.81
CA GLU A 213 -35.57 12.75 2.59
C GLU A 213 -34.84 12.90 1.25
N PHE A 214 -34.05 11.90 0.84
CA PHE A 214 -33.38 11.92 -0.47
C PHE A 214 -34.34 11.77 -1.65
N LEU A 215 -35.40 10.98 -1.48
CA LEU A 215 -36.44 10.82 -2.50
C LEU A 215 -37.31 12.08 -2.63
N ASP A 216 -37.61 12.77 -1.52
CA ASP A 216 -38.39 14.00 -1.52
C ASP A 216 -37.57 15.21 -2.04
N ASN A 217 -36.27 15.28 -1.69
CA ASN A 217 -35.40 16.41 -2.03
C ASN A 217 -34.03 15.95 -2.60
N PRO A 218 -33.93 15.65 -3.91
CA PRO A 218 -32.68 15.21 -4.52
C PRO A 218 -31.52 16.22 -4.44
N GLN A 219 -31.77 17.49 -4.13
CA GLN A 219 -30.71 18.49 -3.90
C GLN A 219 -29.87 18.18 -2.65
N VAL A 220 -30.44 17.50 -1.64
CA VAL A 220 -29.76 17.07 -0.41
C VAL A 220 -28.66 16.04 -0.71
N ILE A 221 -28.73 15.36 -1.86
CA ILE A 221 -27.69 14.44 -2.34
C ILE A 221 -26.36 15.19 -2.59
N GLN A 222 -26.39 16.49 -2.87
CA GLN A 222 -25.16 17.28 -3.01
C GLN A 222 -24.40 17.41 -1.69
N GLU A 223 -25.06 17.37 -0.52
CA GLU A 223 -24.39 17.34 0.78
C GLU A 223 -23.67 16.01 1.02
N VAL A 224 -24.30 14.92 0.54
CA VAL A 224 -23.72 13.58 0.52
C VAL A 224 -22.44 13.64 -0.32
N TYR A 225 -22.45 14.08 -1.58
CA TYR A 225 -21.21 14.15 -2.38
C TYR A 225 -20.22 15.26 -1.98
N GLY A 226 -20.71 16.40 -1.49
CA GLY A 226 -19.91 17.58 -1.11
C GLY A 226 -19.16 17.41 0.20
N THR A 227 -19.71 16.60 1.10
CA THR A 227 -18.94 16.06 2.23
C THR A 227 -18.09 14.93 1.67
N SER A 228 -16.90 15.25 1.16
CA SER A 228 -15.87 14.24 0.83
C SER A 228 -15.90 13.18 1.92
N ILE A 229 -16.06 11.90 1.56
CA ILE A 229 -16.14 10.77 2.49
C ILE A 229 -14.99 10.95 3.49
N VAL A 230 -15.29 11.51 4.66
CA VAL A 230 -14.44 11.38 5.82
C VAL A 230 -14.72 9.94 6.21
N HIS A 231 -14.02 9.02 5.53
CA HIS A 231 -13.54 7.87 6.25
C HIS A 231 -12.96 8.49 7.51
N GLN A 232 -13.51 8.14 8.67
CA GLN A 232 -12.73 8.26 9.89
C GLN A 232 -11.49 7.42 9.58
N LYS A 233 -10.49 8.13 9.05
CA LYS A 233 -9.25 7.58 8.60
C LYS A 233 -8.67 7.15 9.91
N ASP A 234 -8.70 5.85 10.20
CA ASP A 234 -7.80 5.30 11.20
C ASP A 234 -6.47 6.01 10.98
N ASP A 235 -5.90 6.59 12.04
CA ASP A 235 -4.59 7.27 12.04
C ASP A 235 -3.42 6.35 11.58
N SER A 236 -3.76 5.18 11.03
CA SER A 236 -2.98 4.22 10.25
C SER A 236 -2.20 4.80 9.07
N TYR A 237 -2.32 6.09 8.72
CA TYR A 237 -1.48 6.72 7.68
C TYR A 237 -0.34 7.61 8.22
N GLN A 238 -0.22 7.82 9.53
CA GLN A 238 0.87 8.62 10.12
C GLN A 238 2.24 7.90 10.05
N TRP A 239 2.27 6.60 10.32
CA TRP A 239 3.53 5.84 10.44
C TRP A 239 4.34 5.79 9.13
N TYR A 240 3.68 5.79 7.96
CA TYR A 240 4.40 5.82 6.68
C TYR A 240 5.22 7.11 6.50
N HIS A 241 4.72 8.26 6.97
CA HIS A 241 5.48 9.50 6.93
C HIS A 241 6.73 9.44 7.81
N TYR A 242 6.60 8.84 9.00
CA TYR A 242 7.76 8.59 9.88
C TYR A 242 8.75 7.61 9.24
N LEU A 243 8.29 6.53 8.62
CA LEU A 243 9.16 5.60 7.91
C LEU A 243 9.86 6.24 6.71
N LEU A 244 9.15 7.07 5.94
CA LEU A 244 9.73 7.81 4.83
C LEU A 244 10.77 8.82 5.32
N LEU A 245 10.52 9.50 6.44
CA LEU A 245 11.48 10.40 7.06
C LEU A 245 12.73 9.65 7.52
N VAL A 246 12.57 8.52 8.22
CA VAL A 246 13.69 7.66 8.65
C VAL A 246 14.49 7.15 7.44
N TYR A 247 13.81 6.73 6.38
CA TYR A 247 14.46 6.32 5.13
C TYR A 247 15.31 7.45 4.53
N ILE A 248 14.79 8.68 4.49
CA ILE A 248 15.54 9.85 3.98
C ILE A 248 16.77 10.14 4.85
N ILE A 249 16.65 10.06 6.17
CA ILE A 249 17.80 10.26 7.09
C ILE A 249 18.87 9.20 6.85
N ILE A 250 18.50 7.92 6.73
CA ILE A 250 19.44 6.83 6.44
C ILE A 250 20.13 7.06 5.09
N CYS A 251 19.38 7.48 4.06
CA CYS A 251 19.95 7.81 2.76
C CYS A 251 20.94 8.98 2.85
N ALA A 252 20.61 10.03 3.59
CA ALA A 252 21.47 11.20 3.78
C ALA A 252 22.75 10.85 4.55
N PHE A 253 22.66 10.06 5.62
CA PHE A 253 23.81 9.58 6.38
C PHE A 253 24.73 8.70 5.53
N MET A 254 24.15 7.75 4.78
CA MET A 254 24.92 6.90 3.86
C MET A 254 25.62 7.71 2.77
N LEU A 255 24.95 8.72 2.20
CA LEU A 255 25.56 9.63 1.23
C LEU A 255 26.71 10.43 1.84
N PHE A 256 26.53 10.98 3.03
CA PHE A 256 27.57 11.75 3.74
C PHE A 256 28.79 10.89 4.06
N TRP A 257 28.56 9.70 4.63
CA TRP A 257 29.62 8.73 4.92
C TRP A 257 30.40 8.37 3.65
N TYR A 258 29.68 8.08 2.57
CA TYR A 258 30.30 7.70 1.30
C TYR A 258 31.13 8.85 0.68
N GLU A 259 30.62 10.08 0.66
CA GLU A 259 31.40 11.24 0.21
C GLU A 259 32.62 11.47 1.12
N GLY A 260 32.51 11.20 2.42
CA GLY A 260 33.62 11.22 3.37
C GLY A 260 34.73 10.23 3.01
N VAL A 261 34.39 8.97 2.73
CA VAL A 261 35.37 7.93 2.31
C VAL A 261 36.01 8.30 0.96
N LEU A 262 35.22 8.81 0.02
CA LEU A 262 35.72 9.31 -1.26
C LEU A 262 36.71 10.47 -1.09
N TYR A 263 36.43 11.39 -0.17
CA TYR A 263 37.29 12.53 0.13
C TYR A 263 38.59 12.08 0.80
N GLN A 264 38.51 11.23 1.82
CA GLN A 264 39.69 10.68 2.50
C GLN A 264 40.59 9.90 1.55
N THR A 265 40.01 9.07 0.67
CA THR A 265 40.80 8.33 -0.32
C THR A 265 41.50 9.26 -1.30
N GLN A 266 40.84 10.35 -1.70
CA GLN A 266 41.42 11.32 -2.62
C GLN A 266 42.59 12.11 -2.01
N ILE A 267 42.51 12.47 -0.73
CA ILE A 267 43.55 13.25 -0.04
C ILE A 267 44.72 12.39 0.46
N SER A 268 44.51 11.08 0.61
CA SER A 268 45.57 10.14 1.01
C SER A 268 46.77 10.21 0.06
N LYS A 269 47.98 10.05 0.61
CA LYS A 269 49.24 10.02 -0.16
C LYS A 269 49.54 8.64 -0.76
N ASP A 270 48.62 7.69 -0.59
CA ASP A 270 48.74 6.31 -1.04
C ASP A 270 48.88 6.20 -2.56
N ASP A 271 49.50 5.13 -3.03
CA ASP A 271 49.63 4.84 -4.46
C ASP A 271 48.24 4.64 -5.09
N PHE A 272 48.14 4.89 -6.41
CA PHE A 272 46.86 4.75 -7.11
C PHE A 272 46.27 3.33 -7.04
N TYR A 273 47.12 2.32 -6.88
CA TYR A 273 46.69 0.94 -6.69
C TYR A 273 45.99 0.73 -5.35
N ASP A 274 46.57 1.24 -4.25
CA ASP A 274 45.96 1.13 -2.92
C ASP A 274 44.65 1.92 -2.83
N LYS A 275 44.61 3.11 -3.46
CA LYS A 275 43.38 3.90 -3.62
C LYS A 275 42.31 3.16 -4.41
N TYR A 276 42.71 2.38 -5.43
CA TYR A 276 41.78 1.55 -6.19
C TYR A 276 41.17 0.48 -5.28
N ASN A 277 42.00 -0.31 -4.59
CA ASN A 277 41.53 -1.43 -3.76
C ASN A 277 40.59 -0.96 -2.64
N ARG A 278 40.94 0.14 -1.94
CA ARG A 278 40.07 0.74 -0.92
C ARG A 278 38.69 1.15 -1.46
N LEU A 279 38.61 1.61 -2.71
CA LEU A 279 37.33 1.98 -3.33
C LEU A 279 36.60 0.80 -3.95
N ASP A 280 37.32 -0.24 -4.36
CA ASP A 280 36.75 -1.43 -4.97
C ASP A 280 35.90 -2.21 -3.95
N GLU A 281 36.32 -2.21 -2.69
CA GLU A 281 35.56 -2.76 -1.55
C GLU A 281 34.21 -2.05 -1.33
N LEU A 282 34.04 -0.80 -1.77
CA LEU A 282 32.80 -0.01 -1.62
C LEU A 282 31.73 -0.35 -2.66
N LYS A 283 31.93 -1.37 -3.50
CA LYS A 283 30.91 -1.83 -4.46
C LYS A 283 29.67 -2.33 -3.70
N LEU A 284 28.60 -1.53 -3.74
CA LEU A 284 27.35 -1.74 -3.00
C LEU A 284 26.47 -2.93 -3.44
N GLY A 285 26.96 -3.83 -4.31
CA GLY A 285 26.30 -5.09 -4.65
C GLY A 285 24.78 -5.01 -4.85
N CYS A 286 24.04 -5.86 -4.13
CA CYS A 286 22.58 -5.92 -4.17
C CYS A 286 21.87 -4.80 -3.36
N LEU A 287 22.59 -4.01 -2.56
CA LEU A 287 21.99 -2.93 -1.74
C LEU A 287 21.33 -1.85 -2.62
N ILE A 288 21.74 -1.74 -3.88
CA ILE A 288 21.11 -0.86 -4.88
C ILE A 288 19.60 -1.15 -5.02
N PHE A 289 19.14 -2.39 -4.81
CA PHE A 289 17.70 -2.69 -4.87
C PHE A 289 16.92 -2.13 -3.68
N LEU A 290 17.55 -2.03 -2.51
CA LEU A 290 16.91 -1.51 -1.29
C LEU A 290 16.89 0.02 -1.24
N LEU A 291 17.96 0.68 -1.73
CA LEU A 291 18.09 2.14 -1.71
C LEU A 291 18.48 2.66 -3.13
N PRO A 292 17.58 2.55 -4.12
CA PRO A 292 17.95 2.69 -5.54
C PRO A 292 18.44 4.09 -5.90
N PHE A 293 17.81 5.13 -5.35
CA PHE A 293 18.08 6.50 -5.76
C PHE A 293 19.50 6.97 -5.37
N PRO A 294 19.91 6.98 -4.08
CA PRO A 294 21.25 7.45 -3.71
C PRO A 294 22.36 6.51 -4.20
N LEU A 295 22.16 5.19 -4.13
CA LEU A 295 23.22 4.22 -4.41
C LEU A 295 23.56 4.14 -5.90
N PHE A 296 22.62 4.46 -6.80
CA PHE A 296 22.89 4.51 -8.24
C PHE A 296 23.91 5.59 -8.61
N PHE A 297 23.74 6.82 -8.10
CA PHE A 297 24.68 7.92 -8.35
C PHE A 297 26.05 7.64 -7.75
N ILE A 298 26.06 7.08 -6.54
CA ILE A 298 27.26 6.61 -5.85
C ILE A 298 28.02 5.60 -6.73
N SER A 299 27.35 4.52 -7.17
CA SER A 299 27.96 3.47 -7.99
C SER A 299 28.59 4.01 -9.27
N LYS A 300 27.90 4.94 -9.95
CA LYS A 300 28.46 5.63 -11.13
C LYS A 300 29.71 6.46 -10.78
N LYS A 301 29.72 7.18 -9.65
CA LYS A 301 30.90 7.92 -9.18
C LYS A 301 32.07 6.99 -8.84
N VAL A 302 31.84 5.87 -8.12
CA VAL A 302 32.88 4.86 -7.82
C VAL A 302 33.51 4.38 -9.12
N LYS A 303 32.68 3.91 -10.07
CA LYS A 303 33.16 3.30 -11.31
C LYS A 303 34.05 4.25 -12.13
N LYS A 304 33.66 5.52 -12.22
CA LYS A 304 34.48 6.56 -12.90
C LYS A 304 35.81 6.78 -12.18
N ARG A 305 35.83 6.82 -10.84
CA ARG A 305 37.06 7.00 -10.05
C ARG A 305 37.99 5.78 -10.13
N LEU A 306 37.44 4.57 -10.04
CA LEU A 306 38.22 3.33 -10.22
C LEU A 306 38.92 3.31 -11.58
N GLN A 307 38.21 3.66 -12.65
CA GLN A 307 38.82 3.74 -13.98
C GLN A 307 39.94 4.79 -14.02
N LYS A 308 39.72 5.96 -13.42
CA LYS A 308 40.74 7.02 -13.33
C LYS A 308 41.99 6.55 -12.60
N TYR A 309 41.87 5.83 -11.48
CA TYR A 309 43.03 5.33 -10.74
C TYR A 309 43.73 4.17 -11.43
N ARG A 310 42.99 3.36 -12.18
CA ARG A 310 43.57 2.28 -12.98
C ARG A 310 44.43 2.83 -14.11
N THR A 311 43.93 3.79 -14.88
CA THR A 311 44.63 4.34 -16.06
C THR A 311 45.51 5.56 -15.78
N ALA A 312 45.67 5.96 -14.51
CA ALA A 312 46.52 7.09 -14.16
C ALA A 312 47.99 6.80 -14.53
N PRO A 313 48.77 7.80 -14.98
CA PRO A 313 50.18 7.60 -15.29
C PRO A 313 50.94 7.20 -14.02
N ARG A 314 51.88 6.26 -14.19
CA ARG A 314 52.71 5.69 -13.11
C ARG A 314 54.18 5.82 -13.48
N TYR A 315 55.03 5.94 -12.47
CA TYR A 315 56.48 6.02 -12.63
C TYR A 315 57.13 4.86 -11.87
N SER A 316 58.21 4.32 -12.43
CA SER A 316 58.99 3.27 -11.79
C SER A 316 59.61 3.76 -10.48
N LYS A 317 59.56 2.93 -9.43
CA LYS A 317 60.24 3.19 -8.16
C LYS A 317 61.75 2.95 -8.24
N VAL A 318 62.21 2.20 -9.25
CA VAL A 318 63.61 1.83 -9.43
C VAL A 318 64.37 2.90 -10.20
N ASN A 319 63.82 3.36 -11.32
CA ASN A 319 64.52 4.25 -12.25
C ASN A 319 63.79 5.57 -12.54
N GLY A 320 62.60 5.79 -11.97
CA GLY A 320 61.82 7.02 -12.11
C GLY A 320 61.18 7.23 -13.50
N LYS A 321 61.36 6.30 -14.44
CA LYS A 321 60.82 6.42 -15.81
C LYS A 321 59.31 6.17 -15.84
N LEU A 322 58.65 6.74 -16.84
CA LEU A 322 57.20 6.55 -17.05
C LEU A 322 56.92 5.08 -17.42
N LEU A 323 55.93 4.50 -16.78
CA LEU A 323 55.42 3.18 -17.08
C LEU A 323 54.23 3.29 -18.05
N THR A 324 54.23 2.45 -19.08
CA THR A 324 53.15 2.35 -20.07
C THR A 324 52.33 1.09 -19.82
N LEU A 325 51.00 1.24 -19.72
CA LEU A 325 50.07 0.12 -19.65
C LEU A 325 50.06 -0.61 -20.99
N LYS A 326 50.24 -1.93 -20.97
CA LYS A 326 50.18 -2.76 -22.19
C LYS A 326 48.76 -3.25 -22.45
N ASP A 327 48.48 -3.53 -23.72
CA ASP A 327 47.22 -4.14 -24.16
C ASP A 327 47.20 -5.64 -23.80
N GLU A 328 45.99 -6.21 -23.64
CA GLU A 328 45.72 -7.58 -23.15
C GLU A 328 46.51 -8.70 -23.85
N TRP A 329 46.81 -8.54 -25.14
CA TRP A 329 47.60 -9.53 -25.88
C TRP A 329 49.11 -9.37 -25.71
N ARG A 330 49.57 -8.12 -25.54
CA ARG A 330 51.00 -7.79 -25.41
C ARG A 330 51.50 -8.06 -24.00
N GLU A 331 50.62 -8.00 -23.00
CA GLU A 331 50.98 -8.30 -21.62
C GLU A 331 51.24 -9.80 -21.36
N ASN A 332 50.63 -10.71 -22.13
CA ASN A 332 50.89 -12.15 -22.04
C ASN A 332 52.37 -12.54 -22.19
N LYS A 333 53.21 -11.69 -22.81
CA LYS A 333 54.67 -11.88 -22.89
C LYS A 333 55.32 -11.87 -21.50
N PHE A 334 54.73 -11.15 -20.55
CA PHE A 334 55.28 -10.87 -19.23
C PHE A 334 54.57 -11.65 -18.11
N LEU A 335 53.47 -12.34 -18.42
CA LEU A 335 52.70 -13.13 -17.45
C LEU A 335 53.09 -14.60 -17.50
N GLU A 336 52.99 -15.27 -16.35
CA GLU A 336 53.19 -16.71 -16.24
C GLU A 336 51.98 -17.47 -16.82
N ALA A 337 52.19 -18.72 -17.26
CA ALA A 337 51.11 -19.55 -17.80
C ALA A 337 49.94 -19.75 -16.81
N ALA A 338 50.23 -19.77 -15.51
CA ALA A 338 49.22 -19.85 -14.45
C ALA A 338 48.41 -18.55 -14.30
N GLN A 339 49.04 -17.38 -14.43
CA GLN A 339 48.38 -16.08 -14.41
C GLN A 339 47.45 -15.89 -15.61
N ILE A 340 47.93 -16.27 -16.81
CA ILE A 340 47.10 -16.29 -18.04
C ILE A 340 45.88 -17.21 -17.86
N LEU A 341 46.03 -18.31 -17.13
CA LEU A 341 44.91 -19.19 -16.81
C LEU A 341 43.90 -18.54 -15.86
N GLU A 342 44.34 -17.79 -14.85
CA GLU A 342 43.45 -17.04 -13.96
C GLU A 342 42.62 -15.99 -14.72
N GLU A 343 43.25 -15.27 -15.65
CA GLU A 343 42.56 -14.32 -16.52
C GLU A 343 41.53 -15.01 -17.42
N ARG A 344 41.91 -16.14 -18.01
CA ARG A 344 40.99 -16.97 -18.81
C ARG A 344 39.79 -17.45 -18.01
N LEU A 345 39.99 -17.80 -16.74
CA LEU A 345 38.91 -18.17 -15.81
C LEU A 345 38.13 -16.95 -15.30
N LYS A 346 38.66 -15.74 -15.51
CA LYS A 346 38.21 -14.46 -14.96
C LYS A 346 38.17 -14.48 -13.43
N SER A 347 39.04 -15.26 -12.79
CA SER A 347 39.18 -15.27 -11.33
C SER A 347 39.96 -14.04 -10.86
N THR A 348 41.03 -13.74 -11.58
CA THR A 348 41.92 -12.60 -11.38
C THR A 348 42.13 -11.90 -12.72
N ARG A 349 42.49 -10.62 -12.68
CA ARG A 349 42.92 -9.84 -13.84
C ARG A 349 44.25 -9.18 -13.50
N TYR A 350 45.19 -9.20 -14.42
CA TYR A 350 46.45 -8.50 -14.30
C TYR A 350 46.46 -7.27 -15.21
N ASP A 351 47.14 -6.21 -14.77
CA ASP A 351 47.55 -5.12 -15.65
C ASP A 351 49.08 -5.05 -15.62
N VAL A 352 49.69 -5.15 -16.79
CA VAL A 352 51.16 -5.06 -16.89
C VAL A 352 51.59 -3.67 -17.35
N TRP A 353 52.43 -3.05 -16.53
CA TRP A 353 53.01 -1.74 -16.73
C TRP A 353 54.51 -1.88 -16.99
N VAL A 354 54.99 -1.41 -18.14
CA VAL A 354 56.40 -1.58 -18.54
C VAL A 354 56.99 -0.24 -19.00
N THR A 355 58.25 0.00 -18.63
CA THR A 355 59.03 1.13 -19.17
C THR A 355 59.35 0.93 -20.66
N GLU A 356 59.64 2.01 -21.39
CA GLU A 356 59.96 1.90 -22.83
C GLU A 356 61.17 0.99 -23.11
N ASP A 357 62.16 1.01 -22.22
CA ASP A 357 63.39 0.22 -22.32
C ASP A 357 63.26 -1.20 -21.74
N GLU A 358 62.06 -1.64 -21.35
CA GLU A 358 61.79 -2.92 -20.65
C GLU A 358 62.61 -3.13 -19.36
N SER A 359 63.17 -2.06 -18.79
CA SER A 359 64.08 -2.08 -17.64
C SER A 359 63.41 -2.29 -16.27
N ASP A 360 62.10 -2.07 -16.21
CA ASP A 360 61.27 -2.29 -15.02
C ASP A 360 59.85 -2.67 -15.46
N ILE A 361 59.27 -3.63 -14.74
CA ILE A 361 57.98 -4.25 -15.01
C ILE A 361 57.19 -4.24 -13.70
N LEU A 362 56.01 -3.64 -13.72
CA LEU A 362 55.07 -3.60 -12.61
C LEU A 362 53.81 -4.38 -13.01
N ILE A 363 53.53 -5.46 -12.30
CA ILE A 363 52.32 -6.27 -12.50
C ILE A 363 51.36 -5.94 -11.35
N LEU A 364 50.16 -5.48 -11.68
CA LEU A 364 49.12 -5.17 -10.70
C LEU A 364 47.98 -6.18 -10.80
N GLU A 365 47.49 -6.64 -9.66
CA GLU A 365 46.47 -7.68 -9.57
C GLU A 365 45.10 -7.06 -9.23
N TYR A 366 44.05 -7.50 -9.92
CA TYR A 366 42.68 -7.04 -9.71
C TYR A 366 41.70 -8.21 -9.65
N GLU A 367 40.60 -8.05 -8.90
CA GLU A 367 39.57 -9.08 -8.85
C GLU A 367 38.86 -9.24 -10.20
N GLY A 368 38.78 -10.48 -10.67
CA GLY A 368 38.01 -10.85 -11.86
C GLY A 368 36.51 -10.99 -11.59
N ILE A 369 35.71 -11.08 -12.67
CA ILE A 369 34.25 -11.21 -12.59
C ILE A 369 33.82 -12.50 -11.86
N ASN A 370 34.64 -13.56 -11.96
CA ASN A 370 34.42 -14.84 -11.30
C ASN A 370 35.28 -15.01 -10.03
N SER A 371 35.80 -13.93 -9.44
CA SER A 371 36.66 -13.99 -8.24
C SER A 371 36.02 -14.74 -7.07
N ARG A 372 34.68 -14.74 -6.94
CA ARG A 372 33.94 -15.47 -5.90
C ARG A 372 33.78 -16.97 -6.15
N LYS A 373 33.97 -17.43 -7.40
CA LYS A 373 33.82 -18.86 -7.76
C LYS A 373 35.10 -19.65 -7.57
N TYR A 374 36.23 -18.96 -7.57
CA TYR A 374 37.56 -19.53 -7.45
C TYR A 374 38.27 -18.95 -6.23
N SER A 375 39.14 -19.73 -5.62
CA SER A 375 39.94 -19.34 -4.45
C SER A 375 41.38 -19.83 -4.63
N ASP A 376 42.27 -19.35 -3.78
CA ASP A 376 43.70 -19.65 -3.86
C ASP A 376 43.95 -21.12 -3.55
N CYS A 377 44.68 -21.79 -4.44
CA CYS A 377 45.01 -23.19 -4.27
C CYS A 377 46.12 -23.37 -3.25
N THR A 378 45.91 -24.23 -2.25
CA THR A 378 46.92 -24.52 -1.20
C THR A 378 48.21 -25.17 -1.73
N LYS A 379 48.19 -25.75 -2.94
CA LYS A 379 49.36 -26.40 -3.56
C LYS A 379 50.17 -25.46 -4.45
N CYS A 380 49.51 -24.69 -5.32
CA CYS A 380 50.20 -23.85 -6.31
C CYS A 380 50.09 -22.34 -6.05
N GLY A 381 49.32 -21.89 -5.07
CA GLY A 381 49.17 -20.47 -4.73
C GLY A 381 48.18 -19.69 -5.60
N TYR A 382 48.01 -20.04 -6.88
CA TYR A 382 47.10 -19.34 -7.80
C TYR A 382 45.60 -19.59 -7.50
N LYS A 383 44.78 -18.57 -7.78
CA LYS A 383 43.30 -18.49 -7.66
C LYS A 383 42.57 -19.25 -8.76
N THR A 384 42.87 -20.53 -8.89
CA THR A 384 42.30 -21.44 -9.90
C THR A 384 41.57 -22.64 -9.30
N TYR A 385 41.45 -22.70 -7.97
CA TYR A 385 40.70 -23.74 -7.25
C TYR A 385 39.23 -23.36 -7.13
N GLY A 386 38.35 -24.19 -7.71
CA GLY A 386 36.91 -23.95 -7.74
C GLY A 386 36.10 -25.24 -7.76
N LYS A 387 34.79 -25.11 -7.61
CA LYS A 387 33.87 -26.25 -7.57
C LYS A 387 33.74 -26.89 -8.96
N LYS A 388 33.97 -28.20 -9.05
CA LYS A 388 33.83 -29.00 -10.28
C LYS A 388 32.44 -29.62 -10.39
N SER A 389 31.97 -30.31 -9.35
CA SER A 389 30.68 -31.01 -9.35
C SER A 389 30.13 -31.22 -7.94
N SER A 390 28.88 -31.68 -7.87
CA SER A 390 28.22 -32.08 -6.62
C SER A 390 27.51 -33.40 -6.80
N LYS A 391 27.63 -34.30 -5.82
CA LYS A 391 26.87 -35.54 -5.75
C LYS A 391 26.03 -35.56 -4.47
N LEU A 392 24.72 -35.77 -4.62
CA LEU A 392 23.82 -35.92 -3.48
C LEU A 392 24.05 -37.31 -2.86
N LEU A 393 24.35 -37.37 -1.56
CA LEU A 393 24.43 -38.63 -0.81
C LEU A 393 23.08 -38.97 -0.17
N LYS A 394 22.47 -37.98 0.47
CA LYS A 394 21.21 -38.10 1.20
C LYS A 394 20.32 -36.89 0.94
N SER A 395 19.10 -37.14 0.48
CA SER A 395 18.11 -36.08 0.27
C SER A 395 17.62 -35.50 1.59
N ALA A 396 17.47 -34.18 1.67
CA ALA A 396 16.87 -33.51 2.83
C ALA A 396 15.36 -33.79 2.90
N THR A 397 14.87 -34.10 4.09
CA THR A 397 13.45 -34.32 4.39
C THR A 397 12.95 -33.26 5.38
N TYR A 398 11.65 -33.27 5.71
CA TYR A 398 11.11 -32.41 6.78
C TYR A 398 11.63 -32.82 8.17
N ALA A 399 12.06 -34.08 8.34
CA ALA A 399 12.51 -34.62 9.62
C ALA A 399 14.05 -34.63 9.77
N SER A 400 14.78 -34.86 8.68
CA SER A 400 16.23 -35.03 8.69
C SER A 400 16.93 -34.11 7.68
N ALA A 401 18.11 -33.62 8.05
CA ALA A 401 18.98 -32.91 7.12
C ALA A 401 19.42 -33.85 5.99
N GLY A 402 19.71 -33.27 4.84
CA GLY A 402 20.34 -33.98 3.73
C GLY A 402 21.85 -33.81 3.76
N GLU A 403 22.55 -34.55 2.91
CA GLU A 403 24.00 -34.47 2.76
C GLU A 403 24.36 -34.57 1.28
N ARG A 404 25.30 -33.73 0.84
CA ARG A 404 25.89 -33.80 -0.50
C ARG A 404 27.41 -33.66 -0.41
N VAL A 405 28.13 -34.33 -1.29
CA VAL A 405 29.57 -34.16 -1.45
C VAL A 405 29.81 -33.19 -2.60
N ASP A 406 30.58 -32.13 -2.34
CA ASP A 406 31.05 -31.18 -3.35
C ASP A 406 32.51 -31.48 -3.69
N TYR A 407 32.77 -31.72 -4.98
CA TYR A 407 34.11 -31.96 -5.49
C TYR A 407 34.70 -30.65 -6.02
N TYR A 408 35.90 -30.32 -5.55
CA TYR A 408 36.66 -29.15 -5.95
C TYR A 408 37.92 -29.57 -6.70
N GLU A 409 38.32 -28.75 -7.67
CA GLU A 409 39.51 -28.99 -8.47
C GLU A 409 40.22 -27.67 -8.78
N CYS A 410 41.55 -27.69 -8.68
CA CYS A 410 42.42 -26.65 -9.17
C CYS A 410 42.71 -26.86 -10.65
N LYS A 411 42.33 -25.92 -11.50
CA LYS A 411 42.53 -26.05 -12.95
C LYS A 411 43.99 -25.88 -13.40
N ASN A 412 44.86 -25.35 -12.53
CA ASN A 412 46.28 -25.18 -12.84
C ASN A 412 47.10 -26.45 -12.52
N CYS A 413 47.02 -26.95 -11.29
CA CYS A 413 47.82 -28.11 -10.83
C CYS A 413 47.03 -29.43 -10.70
N ASN A 414 45.74 -29.45 -11.06
CA ASN A 414 44.84 -30.61 -10.93
C ASN A 414 44.69 -31.15 -9.50
N TYR A 415 45.01 -30.34 -8.48
CA TYR A 415 44.73 -30.68 -7.08
C TYR A 415 43.22 -30.85 -6.88
N GLN A 416 42.81 -31.97 -6.30
CA GLN A 416 41.41 -32.31 -6.06
C GLN A 416 41.14 -32.41 -4.56
N ASP A 417 39.94 -32.03 -4.16
CA ASP A 417 39.48 -32.03 -2.77
C ASP A 417 37.96 -32.29 -2.74
N GLU A 418 37.46 -32.86 -1.65
CA GLU A 418 36.04 -33.15 -1.48
C GLU A 418 35.53 -32.66 -0.13
N LYS A 419 34.35 -32.05 -0.13
CA LYS A 419 33.74 -31.48 1.08
C LYS A 419 32.31 -31.95 1.22
N ILE A 420 31.97 -32.50 2.38
CA ILE A 420 30.61 -32.87 2.72
C ILE A 420 29.86 -31.61 3.18
N VAL A 421 28.78 -31.28 2.48
CA VAL A 421 27.90 -30.16 2.79
C VAL A 421 26.56 -30.71 3.29
N VAL A 422 26.22 -30.33 4.52
CA VAL A 422 24.92 -30.65 5.12
C VAL A 422 23.84 -29.71 4.56
N LEU A 423 22.77 -30.30 4.00
CA LEU A 423 21.63 -29.58 3.45
C LEU A 423 20.57 -29.35 4.54
N PRO A 424 20.01 -28.14 4.66
CA PRO A 424 18.98 -27.85 5.65
C PRO A 424 17.73 -28.71 5.43
N LYS A 425 17.04 -29.00 6.53
CA LYS A 425 15.74 -29.69 6.50
C LYS A 425 14.73 -28.88 5.68
N LYS A 426 13.79 -29.56 5.02
CA LYS A 426 12.69 -28.87 4.34
C LYS A 426 11.78 -28.20 5.37
N VAL A 427 11.39 -26.96 5.14
CA VAL A 427 10.45 -26.21 5.99
C VAL A 427 9.06 -26.25 5.36
N ARG A 428 8.02 -26.52 6.15
CA ARG A 428 6.63 -26.38 5.70
C ARG A 428 6.27 -24.89 5.73
N GLN A 429 5.85 -24.33 4.61
CA GLN A 429 5.39 -22.94 4.60
C GLN A 429 4.06 -22.88 5.35
N THR A 430 4.08 -22.32 6.56
CA THR A 430 2.89 -21.80 7.21
C THR A 430 2.58 -20.46 6.59
N SER A 431 1.42 -20.35 5.95
CA SER A 431 0.88 -19.10 5.40
C SER A 431 0.53 -18.16 6.54
N SER A 432 1.54 -17.49 7.08
CA SER A 432 1.38 -16.43 8.09
C SER A 432 2.66 -15.59 8.18
N SER A 433 2.91 -14.76 7.17
CA SER A 433 3.62 -13.48 7.31
C SER A 433 3.83 -12.82 5.94
N SER A 434 3.18 -11.66 5.79
CA SER A 434 3.55 -10.52 4.96
C SER A 434 5.04 -10.44 4.57
N GLY A 435 5.31 -10.39 3.27
CA GLY A 435 6.65 -10.20 2.73
C GLY A 435 6.68 -10.33 1.21
N SER A 436 5.97 -9.44 0.51
CA SER A 436 5.97 -9.43 -0.96
C SER A 436 7.29 -8.85 -1.48
N SER A 437 8.25 -9.73 -1.76
CA SER A 437 9.34 -9.45 -2.69
C SER A 437 8.78 -9.26 -4.09
N SER A 438 9.10 -8.12 -4.68
CA SER A 438 8.79 -7.76 -6.06
C SER A 438 9.37 -8.77 -7.06
N SER A 439 8.51 -9.29 -7.92
CA SER A 439 8.91 -9.91 -9.19
C SER A 439 7.98 -9.38 -10.26
N PHE A 440 8.50 -8.42 -11.02
CA PHE A 440 7.86 -7.89 -12.21
C PHE A 440 7.91 -8.96 -13.30
N SER A 441 6.75 -9.47 -13.70
CA SER A 441 6.56 -10.08 -15.00
C SER A 441 5.28 -9.53 -15.60
N SER A 442 5.48 -8.56 -16.50
CA SER A 442 4.47 -7.99 -17.37
C SER A 442 4.02 -9.03 -18.40
N SER A 443 2.78 -9.50 -18.29
CA SER A 443 2.06 -10.14 -19.39
C SER A 443 0.63 -9.58 -19.40
N SER A 444 0.42 -8.57 -20.23
CA SER A 444 -0.89 -8.08 -20.61
C SER A 444 -1.60 -9.15 -21.45
N SER A 445 -2.71 -9.68 -20.95
CA SER A 445 -3.67 -10.43 -21.76
C SER A 445 -5.09 -10.04 -21.36
N PHE A 446 -5.79 -9.49 -22.34
CA PHE A 446 -7.20 -9.11 -22.31
C PHE A 446 -8.10 -10.29 -21.94
N GLY A 447 -9.13 -10.03 -21.13
CA GLY A 447 -10.25 -10.93 -20.88
C GLY A 447 -11.37 -10.15 -20.19
N GLY A 448 -12.40 -9.77 -20.95
CA GLY A 448 -13.58 -9.07 -20.43
C GLY A 448 -14.48 -9.98 -19.60
N GLY A 449 -15.31 -9.37 -18.75
CA GLY A 449 -16.40 -10.06 -18.06
C GLY A 449 -16.88 -9.36 -16.79
N SER A 450 -18.08 -8.78 -16.89
CA SER A 450 -19.05 -8.48 -15.85
C SER A 450 -18.72 -7.42 -14.78
N SER A 451 -19.32 -6.25 -14.96
CA SER A 451 -19.57 -5.26 -13.90
C SER A 451 -20.44 -5.90 -12.81
N GLY A 452 -19.80 -6.42 -11.75
CA GLY A 452 -20.48 -6.69 -10.49
C GLY A 452 -20.75 -5.35 -9.80
N GLY A 453 -22.02 -4.95 -9.74
CA GLY A 453 -22.47 -3.76 -9.02
C GLY A 453 -21.96 -3.81 -7.57
N GLY A 454 -21.25 -2.76 -7.18
CA GLY A 454 -20.60 -2.67 -5.87
C GLY A 454 -21.63 -2.35 -4.80
N GLY A 455 -22.35 -3.36 -4.30
CA GLY A 455 -23.42 -3.15 -3.33
C GLY A 455 -23.08 -2.29 -2.12
N ALA A 456 -24.02 -1.42 -1.76
CA ALA A 456 -24.00 -0.67 -0.52
C ALA A 456 -24.32 -1.54 0.70
N GLY A 457 -23.30 -2.04 1.38
CA GLY A 457 -23.46 -2.73 2.65
C GLY A 457 -22.56 -2.19 3.76
N VAL A 458 -23.05 -2.26 5.00
CA VAL A 458 -22.36 -1.79 6.21
C VAL A 458 -22.30 -2.85 7.29
N SER A 459 -21.23 -2.86 8.07
CA SER A 459 -21.04 -3.77 9.22
C SER A 459 -20.86 -2.98 10.52
N TRP A 460 -21.33 -3.52 11.65
CA TRP A 460 -21.29 -2.83 12.95
C TRP A 460 -20.57 -3.58 14.09
#